data_AF-A0A3M7FXL6-F1
#
_entry.id   AF-A0A3M7FXL6-F1
#
_cell.length_a   1.000
_cell.length_b   1.000
_cell.length_c   1.000
_cell.angle_alpha   90.00
_cell.angle_beta   90.00
_cell.angle_gamma   90.00
#
_symmetry.space_group_name_H-M   'P 1'
#
loop_
_entity.id
_entity.type
_entity.pdbx_description
1 polymer ?
#
loop_
_entity_poly.entity_id
_entity_poly.type
_entity_poly.pdbx_seq_one_letter_code
_entity_poly.pdbx_strand_id
1 'polypeptide(L)'
;MKFGGPLHYTTFTCSGGNIDLNSATSTQTCGFSVVDRKFYEKPLHIIPTANAVALCLHTKQWLLDQFRHPDLSAPNILRVDSQNLHELGRMSKGYLVIVQDSIYLDQHPEILGTILAVSVPKDPNLRLFYTILPIAHLLRHLSHNNCLKETAKSISLRSKHHTRLFHFLTETFLASTTPPHHPDYIAAEQITDYCPSIIDPTTAFSRLESNETLYFATSGISEPLDLSKDRYTHILHPAESSLAADLKLACSAYLLLKRKFFQAFWKECIAHKGRIGGDGNSRVRTEHAHEVWLVEEMKWKVGRARRLVLGWRILGFLEERRFLPWLREGGMLEKVGRRETEEDDVVVIDEQTSSGRGGRRSGRRG
;
A
#
# COMPACT_ATOMS: atom_id res chain seq x y z
N MET A 1 -38.80 39.92 -17.61
CA MET A 1 -37.93 40.97 -17.04
C MET A 1 -37.53 40.49 -15.64
N LYS A 2 -36.27 40.37 -15.21
CA LYS A 2 -34.95 40.80 -15.68
C LYS A 2 -33.87 39.93 -14.99
N PHE A 3 -32.82 39.58 -15.75
CA PHE A 3 -31.37 39.43 -15.43
C PHE A 3 -30.93 38.98 -14.00
N GLY A 4 -29.97 38.07 -13.78
CA GLY A 4 -28.79 37.66 -14.56
C GLY A 4 -27.49 37.98 -13.81
N GLY A 5 -26.80 36.94 -13.29
CA GLY A 5 -25.35 36.91 -12.96
C GLY A 5 -24.96 36.81 -11.47
N PRO A 6 -23.73 36.33 -11.12
CA PRO A 6 -22.85 35.38 -11.80
C PRO A 6 -22.65 34.07 -11.01
N LEU A 7 -22.51 32.96 -11.72
CA LEU A 7 -21.94 31.71 -11.21
C LEU A 7 -20.49 32.00 -10.78
N HIS A 8 -20.26 32.15 -9.48
CA HIS A 8 -18.92 32.15 -8.92
C HIS A 8 -18.34 30.75 -9.06
N TYR A 9 -17.31 30.63 -9.91
CA TYR A 9 -16.47 29.44 -10.03
C TYR A 9 -16.02 28.98 -8.65
N THR A 10 -16.60 27.89 -8.17
CA THR A 10 -16.12 27.16 -6.99
C THR A 10 -14.81 26.49 -7.36
N THR A 11 -13.73 27.21 -7.04
CA THR A 11 -12.40 26.73 -6.63
C THR A 11 -12.08 25.27 -6.95
N PHE A 12 -11.43 25.03 -8.09
CA PHE A 12 -10.72 23.78 -8.33
C PHE A 12 -9.50 23.70 -7.40
N THR A 13 -9.69 23.11 -6.21
CA THR A 13 -8.59 22.64 -5.38
C THR A 13 -8.06 21.34 -5.97
N CYS A 14 -7.29 21.43 -7.06
CA CYS A 14 -6.38 20.36 -7.44
C CYS A 14 -5.25 20.37 -6.41
N SER A 15 -5.48 19.67 -5.29
CA SER A 15 -4.47 19.25 -4.34
C SER A 15 -4.68 17.76 -4.07
N GLY A 16 -3.58 17.00 -4.08
CA GLY A 16 -3.57 15.59 -3.69
C GLY A 16 -3.97 15.34 -2.23
N GLY A 17 -4.12 16.41 -1.42
CA GLY A 17 -4.47 16.34 0.00
C GLY A 17 -5.89 15.83 0.29
N ASN A 18 -6.79 15.85 -0.70
CA ASN A 18 -8.14 15.27 -0.60
C ASN A 18 -8.33 14.03 -1.49
N ILE A 19 -7.24 13.48 -2.03
CA ILE A 19 -7.30 12.14 -2.62
C ILE A 19 -7.70 11.21 -1.49
N ASP A 20 -8.84 10.53 -1.64
CA ASP A 20 -9.26 9.51 -0.69
C ASP A 20 -8.15 8.47 -0.57
N LEU A 21 -7.37 8.58 0.52
CA LEU A 21 -6.16 7.80 0.79
C LEU A 21 -6.44 6.30 0.88
N ASN A 22 -7.71 5.94 0.98
CA ASN A 22 -8.20 4.58 1.06
C ASN A 22 -8.99 4.16 -0.17
N SER A 23 -9.10 4.96 -1.23
CA SER A 23 -9.92 4.60 -2.40
C SER A 23 -9.10 4.08 -3.58
N ALA A 24 -9.56 3.05 -4.28
CA ALA A 24 -9.10 2.62 -5.60
C ALA A 24 -9.31 3.73 -6.64
N THR A 25 -10.22 4.68 -6.42
CA THR A 25 -10.32 5.87 -7.27
C THR A 25 -9.08 6.76 -7.16
N SER A 26 -8.35 6.73 -6.03
CA SER A 26 -7.07 7.45 -5.89
C SER A 26 -5.99 6.96 -6.86
N THR A 27 -6.09 5.71 -7.31
CA THR A 27 -5.15 5.10 -8.26
C THR A 27 -5.62 5.22 -9.70
N GLN A 28 -6.75 5.89 -9.97
CA GLN A 28 -7.26 6.05 -11.33
C GLN A 28 -6.46 7.06 -12.17
N THR A 29 -5.65 7.92 -11.53
CA THR A 29 -4.69 8.75 -12.28
C THR A 29 -3.67 7.86 -12.97
N CYS A 30 -3.35 8.12 -14.24
CA CYS A 30 -2.36 7.35 -14.96
C CYS A 30 -1.03 7.33 -14.20
N GLY A 31 -0.42 6.14 -14.11
CA GLY A 31 0.95 6.01 -13.64
C GLY A 31 1.93 6.64 -14.62
N PHE A 32 3.09 7.00 -14.10
CA PHE A 32 4.18 7.57 -14.86
C PHE A 32 5.40 6.68 -14.75
N SER A 33 6.07 6.48 -15.86
CA SER A 33 7.37 5.86 -15.92
C SER A 33 8.38 6.82 -16.52
N VAL A 34 9.63 6.70 -16.08
CA VAL A 34 10.72 7.59 -16.50
C VAL A 34 11.40 7.01 -17.73
N VAL A 35 11.74 7.86 -18.69
CA VAL A 35 12.57 7.48 -19.83
C VAL A 35 13.94 7.05 -19.29
N ASP A 36 14.36 5.82 -19.64
CA ASP A 36 15.64 5.29 -19.15
C ASP A 36 16.77 6.28 -19.48
N ARG A 37 17.52 6.62 -18.44
CA ARG A 37 18.65 7.54 -18.44
C ARG A 37 19.63 7.26 -19.59
N LYS A 38 19.82 6.01 -20.00
CA LYS A 38 20.71 5.65 -21.12
C LYS A 38 20.24 6.20 -22.47
N PHE A 39 18.93 6.42 -22.62
CA PHE A 39 18.30 6.89 -23.85
C PHE A 39 17.82 8.35 -23.75
N TYR A 40 17.95 8.98 -22.59
CA TYR A 40 17.57 10.38 -22.42
C TYR A 40 18.64 11.34 -22.98
N GLU A 41 18.38 11.86 -24.18
CA GLU A 41 19.33 12.66 -24.95
C GLU A 41 19.07 14.19 -24.94
N LYS A 42 18.20 14.69 -24.04
CA LYS A 42 17.84 16.12 -23.99
C LYS A 42 18.60 16.90 -22.91
N PRO A 43 18.95 18.18 -23.16
CA PRO A 43 19.51 19.03 -22.12
C PRO A 43 18.47 19.37 -21.04
N LEU A 44 18.95 19.76 -19.86
CA LEU A 44 18.08 20.34 -18.82
C LEU A 44 18.13 21.86 -18.92
N HIS A 45 16.96 22.50 -18.90
CA HIS A 45 16.88 23.96 -18.96
C HIS A 45 16.56 24.52 -17.58
N ILE A 46 17.31 25.54 -17.17
CA ILE A 46 17.12 26.28 -15.92
C ILE A 46 16.83 27.74 -16.28
N ILE A 47 15.63 28.20 -15.97
CA ILE A 47 15.16 29.55 -16.28
C ILE A 47 14.90 30.28 -14.95
N PRO A 48 15.64 31.37 -14.66
CA PRO A 48 15.39 32.15 -13.45
C PRO A 48 14.02 32.83 -13.49
N THR A 49 13.40 32.95 -12.31
CA THR A 49 12.18 33.75 -12.09
C THR A 49 12.40 34.77 -10.98
N ALA A 50 11.81 35.96 -11.15
CA ALA A 50 11.75 36.96 -10.11
C ALA A 50 10.60 36.73 -9.11
N ASN A 51 9.62 35.90 -9.48
CA ASN A 51 8.43 35.64 -8.68
C ASN A 51 7.97 34.18 -8.85
N ALA A 52 8.47 33.32 -7.97
CA ALA A 52 8.15 31.89 -7.97
C ALA A 52 6.66 31.61 -7.69
N VAL A 53 6.01 32.45 -6.88
CA VAL A 53 4.57 32.31 -6.59
C VAL A 53 3.75 32.55 -7.85
N ALA A 54 4.01 33.65 -8.56
CA ALA A 54 3.33 33.95 -9.83
C ALA A 54 3.59 32.85 -10.87
N LEU A 55 4.85 32.39 -11.00
CA LEU A 55 5.20 31.28 -11.88
C LEU A 55 4.35 30.03 -11.61
N CYS A 56 4.22 29.62 -10.34
CA CYS A 56 3.42 28.46 -9.97
C CYS A 56 1.92 28.65 -10.25
N LEU A 57 1.37 29.83 -9.95
CA LEU A 57 -0.04 30.14 -10.18
C LEU A 57 -0.38 30.16 -11.67
N HIS A 58 0.43 30.82 -12.49
CA HIS A 58 0.25 30.86 -13.94
C HIS A 58 0.43 29.48 -14.59
N THR A 59 1.41 28.70 -14.12
CA THR A 59 1.59 27.32 -14.59
C THR A 59 0.36 26.47 -14.28
N LYS A 60 -0.13 26.53 -13.04
CA LYS A 60 -1.33 25.80 -12.62
C LYS A 60 -2.56 26.22 -13.42
N GLN A 61 -2.80 27.53 -13.54
CA GLN A 61 -3.94 28.06 -14.28
C GLN A 61 -3.92 27.62 -15.74
N TRP A 62 -2.77 27.76 -16.40
CA TRP A 62 -2.61 27.35 -17.79
C TRP A 62 -2.90 25.86 -17.99
N LEU A 63 -2.34 24.99 -17.15
CA LEU A 63 -2.59 23.55 -17.22
C LEU A 63 -4.09 23.25 -17.06
N LEU A 64 -4.73 23.82 -16.04
CA LEU A 64 -6.16 23.64 -15.82
C LEU A 64 -7.00 24.09 -17.02
N ASP A 65 -6.62 25.20 -17.65
CA ASP A 65 -7.33 25.69 -18.84
C ASP A 65 -7.16 24.78 -20.05
N GLN A 66 -5.99 24.16 -20.24
CA GLN A 66 -5.82 23.18 -21.33
C GLN A 66 -6.61 21.90 -21.10
N PHE A 67 -6.61 21.38 -19.87
CA PHE A 67 -7.32 20.14 -19.52
C PHE A 67 -8.83 20.32 -19.30
N ARG A 68 -9.35 21.55 -19.37
CA ARG A 68 -10.80 21.83 -19.46
C ARG A 68 -11.38 21.51 -20.84
N HIS A 69 -10.54 21.42 -21.88
CA HIS A 69 -11.01 21.11 -23.23
C HIS A 69 -11.55 19.67 -23.30
N PRO A 70 -12.74 19.41 -23.85
CA PRO A 70 -13.36 18.07 -23.87
C PRO A 70 -12.43 16.97 -24.41
N ASP A 71 -11.63 17.30 -25.43
CA ASP A 71 -10.69 16.38 -26.07
C ASP A 71 -9.50 15.99 -25.17
N LEU A 72 -9.22 16.79 -24.13
CA LEU A 72 -8.15 16.59 -23.16
C LEU A 72 -8.68 16.40 -21.73
N SER A 73 -10.00 16.50 -21.53
CA SER A 73 -10.66 16.46 -20.23
C SER A 73 -10.76 15.02 -19.73
N ALA A 74 -9.62 14.38 -19.51
CA ALA A 74 -9.56 13.17 -18.75
C ALA A 74 -9.25 13.55 -17.30
N PRO A 75 -10.16 13.30 -16.34
CA PRO A 75 -9.91 13.56 -14.92
C PRO A 75 -8.71 12.77 -14.36
N ASN A 76 -8.22 11.79 -15.12
CA ASN A 76 -7.11 10.91 -14.76
C ASN A 76 -5.74 11.39 -15.25
N ILE A 77 -5.68 12.40 -16.13
CA ILE A 77 -4.42 12.83 -16.76
C ILE A 77 -3.66 13.85 -15.94
N LEU A 78 -4.32 14.66 -15.10
CA LEU A 78 -3.69 15.75 -14.35
C LEU A 78 -3.73 15.53 -12.83
N ARG A 79 -2.56 15.21 -12.26
CA ARG A 79 -2.30 15.21 -10.82
C ARG A 79 -1.50 16.46 -10.45
N VAL A 80 -2.15 17.45 -9.88
CA VAL A 80 -1.47 18.62 -9.33
C VAL A 80 -1.28 18.43 -7.84
N ASP A 81 -0.02 18.28 -7.43
CA ASP A 81 0.31 18.12 -6.02
C ASP A 81 0.12 19.43 -5.24
N SER A 82 0.06 19.35 -3.91
CA SER A 82 0.03 20.56 -3.08
C SER A 82 1.31 21.36 -3.28
N GLN A 83 1.17 22.55 -3.87
CA GLN A 83 2.32 23.40 -4.19
C GLN A 83 2.81 24.22 -2.99
N ASN A 84 2.21 24.07 -1.80
CA ASN A 84 2.56 24.79 -0.56
C ASN A 84 2.94 26.27 -0.79
N LEU A 85 2.17 26.97 -1.64
CA LEU A 85 2.50 28.34 -2.06
C LEU A 85 2.37 29.35 -0.92
N HIS A 86 1.59 29.01 0.11
CA HIS A 86 1.42 29.83 1.30
C HIS A 86 2.70 29.93 2.15
N GLU A 87 3.65 29.02 1.97
CA GLU A 87 4.95 29.03 2.65
C GLU A 87 5.95 29.97 1.95
N LEU A 88 5.66 30.43 0.73
CA LEU A 88 6.53 31.33 -0.02
C LEU A 88 6.24 32.80 0.25
N GLY A 89 7.31 33.59 0.37
CA GLY A 89 7.20 35.05 0.25
C GLY A 89 6.74 35.47 -1.16
N ARG A 90 5.89 36.51 -1.23
CA ARG A 90 5.26 37.01 -2.48
C ARG A 90 6.24 37.36 -3.61
N MET A 91 7.48 37.70 -3.30
CA MET A 91 8.53 38.09 -4.26
C MET A 91 9.75 37.18 -4.19
N SER A 92 9.52 35.90 -3.86
CA SER A 92 10.56 34.89 -3.84
C SER A 92 11.15 34.68 -5.23
N LYS A 93 12.47 34.88 -5.35
CA LYS A 93 13.22 34.54 -6.55
C LYS A 93 13.44 33.03 -6.59
N GLY A 94 13.41 32.45 -7.78
CA GLY A 94 13.57 31.01 -7.94
C GLY A 94 14.06 30.62 -9.32
N TYR A 95 13.97 29.33 -9.59
CA TYR A 95 14.36 28.72 -10.86
C TYR A 95 13.28 27.74 -11.31
N LEU A 96 12.89 27.84 -12.57
CA LEU A 96 12.15 26.82 -13.29
C LEU A 96 13.17 25.85 -13.92
N VAL A 97 13.12 24.59 -13.54
CA VAL A 97 13.90 23.52 -14.18
C VAL A 97 12.97 22.70 -15.05
N ILE A 98 13.34 22.50 -16.31
CA ILE A 98 12.55 21.78 -17.30
C ILE A 98 13.30 20.52 -17.71
N VAL A 99 12.62 19.39 -17.58
CA VAL A 99 13.09 18.05 -17.97
C VAL A 99 12.15 17.56 -19.07
N GLN A 100 12.44 17.97 -20.30
CA GLN A 100 11.56 17.74 -21.45
C GLN A 100 11.55 16.27 -21.85
N ASP A 101 10.36 15.72 -22.11
CA ASP A 101 10.16 14.35 -22.60
C ASP A 101 10.89 13.31 -21.75
N SER A 102 10.74 13.46 -20.43
CA SER A 102 11.45 12.68 -19.41
C SER A 102 10.62 11.56 -18.82
N ILE A 103 9.31 11.60 -19.01
CA ILE A 103 8.34 10.62 -18.53
C ILE A 103 7.42 10.20 -19.66
N TYR A 104 6.74 9.08 -19.48
CA TYR A 104 5.63 8.64 -20.31
C TYR A 104 4.52 8.09 -19.42
N LEU A 105 3.30 8.05 -19.96
CA LEU A 105 2.14 7.46 -19.28
C LEU A 105 2.22 5.93 -19.39
N ASP A 106 2.04 5.21 -18.29
CA ASP A 106 2.16 3.74 -18.30
C ASP A 106 1.18 3.06 -19.27
N GLN A 107 -0.01 3.64 -19.43
CA GLN A 107 -1.05 3.15 -20.34
C GLN A 107 -0.84 3.60 -21.80
N HIS A 108 -0.05 4.66 -22.00
CA HIS A 108 0.21 5.29 -23.30
C HIS A 108 1.70 5.67 -23.41
N PRO A 109 2.61 4.69 -23.55
CA PRO A 109 4.06 4.93 -23.56
C PRO A 109 4.53 5.83 -24.71
N GLU A 110 3.74 5.96 -25.77
CA GLU A 110 3.95 6.87 -26.89
C GLU A 110 3.78 8.35 -26.52
N ILE A 111 3.05 8.65 -25.44
CA ILE A 111 2.81 10.01 -24.97
C ILE A 111 3.92 10.41 -24.00
N LEU A 112 4.87 11.19 -24.50
CA LEU A 112 5.94 11.75 -23.69
C LEU A 112 5.48 12.98 -22.92
N GLY A 113 5.89 13.06 -21.66
CA GLY A 113 5.61 14.15 -20.74
C GLY A 113 6.87 14.92 -20.35
N THR A 114 6.68 16.21 -20.08
CA THR A 114 7.71 17.11 -19.57
C THR A 114 7.45 17.39 -18.10
N ILE A 115 8.49 17.20 -17.27
CA ILE A 115 8.47 17.62 -15.86
C ILE A 115 8.94 19.08 -15.78
N LEU A 116 8.21 19.88 -14.99
CA LEU A 116 8.61 21.21 -14.58
C LEU A 116 8.79 21.24 -13.07
N ALA A 117 9.93 21.75 -12.61
CA ALA A 117 10.23 21.88 -11.20
C ALA A 117 10.57 23.32 -10.85
N VAL A 118 9.83 23.91 -9.91
CA VAL A 118 10.10 25.25 -9.38
C VAL A 118 10.84 25.12 -8.06
N SER A 119 12.08 25.60 -8.04
CA SER A 119 12.94 25.62 -6.87
C SER A 119 13.18 27.04 -6.39
N VAL A 120 13.04 27.26 -5.08
CA VAL A 120 13.32 28.53 -4.41
C VAL A 120 14.52 28.35 -3.47
N PRO A 121 15.55 29.22 -3.50
CA PRO A 121 16.69 29.09 -2.60
C PRO A 121 16.27 29.09 -1.13
N LYS A 122 16.83 28.15 -0.34
CA LYS A 122 16.54 27.94 1.09
C LYS A 122 15.15 27.38 1.40
N ASP A 123 14.34 27.10 0.39
CA ASP A 123 13.09 26.36 0.54
C ASP A 123 13.38 24.86 0.33
N PRO A 124 13.08 23.98 1.30
CA PRO A 124 13.22 22.54 1.11
C PRO A 124 12.22 21.97 0.09
N ASN A 125 11.12 22.68 -0.20
CA ASN A 125 10.03 22.17 -1.02
C ASN A 125 10.27 22.45 -2.51
N LEU A 126 10.28 21.37 -3.30
CA LEU A 126 10.27 21.43 -4.76
C LEU A 126 8.84 21.39 -5.27
N ARG A 127 8.46 22.39 -6.06
CA ARG A 127 7.10 22.52 -6.61
C ARG A 127 7.06 21.91 -8.00
N LEU A 128 6.39 20.78 -8.14
CA LEU A 128 6.42 19.96 -9.34
C LEU A 128 5.11 20.10 -10.13
N PHE A 129 5.28 20.18 -11.44
CA PHE A 129 4.23 20.13 -12.44
C PHE A 129 4.67 19.20 -13.56
N TYR A 130 3.72 18.75 -14.38
CA TYR A 130 4.02 18.09 -15.62
C TYR A 130 3.01 18.45 -16.69
N THR A 131 3.37 18.17 -17.94
CA THR A 131 2.49 18.32 -19.08
C THR A 131 2.85 17.31 -20.16
N ILE A 132 1.83 16.73 -20.79
CA ILE A 132 1.96 15.94 -22.03
C ILE A 132 1.82 16.83 -23.28
N LEU A 133 1.50 18.11 -23.09
CA LEU A 133 1.32 19.09 -24.15
C LEU A 133 2.66 19.75 -24.52
N PRO A 134 2.81 20.26 -25.76
CA PRO A 134 4.02 20.95 -26.17
C PRO A 134 4.38 22.12 -25.25
N ILE A 135 5.56 22.01 -24.61
CA ILE A 135 6.02 22.92 -23.56
C ILE A 135 6.16 24.38 -24.02
N ALA A 136 6.38 24.60 -25.31
CA ALA A 136 6.61 25.93 -25.89
C ALA A 136 5.44 26.91 -25.63
N HIS A 137 4.19 26.42 -25.64
CA HIS A 137 3.02 27.27 -25.40
C HIS A 137 2.95 27.74 -23.95
N LEU A 138 3.26 26.85 -23.00
CA LEU A 138 3.36 27.20 -21.58
C LEU A 138 4.50 28.20 -21.36
N LEU A 139 5.68 27.97 -21.93
CA LEU A 139 6.80 28.91 -21.77
C LEU A 139 6.47 30.30 -22.34
N ARG A 140 5.81 30.37 -23.49
CA ARG A 140 5.30 31.65 -24.02
C ARG A 140 4.34 32.28 -23.03
N HIS A 141 3.33 31.55 -22.53
CA HIS A 141 2.37 32.09 -21.55
C HIS A 141 3.09 32.66 -20.32
N LEU A 142 4.07 31.95 -19.77
CA LEU A 142 4.83 32.38 -18.61
C LEU A 142 5.70 33.62 -18.90
N SER A 143 6.32 33.70 -20.07
CA SER A 143 7.08 34.87 -20.49
C SER A 143 6.19 36.11 -20.68
N HIS A 144 5.01 35.97 -21.31
CA HIS A 144 4.06 37.09 -21.47
C HIS A 144 3.55 37.63 -20.12
N ASN A 145 3.48 36.78 -19.10
CA ASN A 145 3.10 37.16 -17.75
C ASN A 145 4.31 37.55 -16.86
N ASN A 146 5.46 37.86 -17.45
CA ASN A 146 6.69 38.28 -16.74
C ASN A 146 7.16 37.29 -15.66
N CYS A 147 6.83 36.00 -15.80
CA CYS A 147 7.20 34.96 -14.84
C CYS A 147 8.61 34.42 -15.09
N LEU A 148 9.17 34.59 -16.28
CA LEU A 148 10.48 34.06 -16.68
C LEU A 148 11.44 35.19 -17.06
N LYS A 149 12.72 35.02 -16.74
CA LYS A 149 13.79 35.88 -17.27
C LYS A 149 14.25 35.37 -18.63
N GLU A 150 14.78 36.27 -19.46
CA GLU A 150 15.28 35.96 -20.81
C GLU A 150 16.46 34.99 -20.82
N THR A 151 17.26 34.96 -19.75
CA THR A 151 18.48 34.15 -19.67
C THR A 151 18.21 32.73 -19.17
N ALA A 152 17.97 31.81 -20.11
CA ALA A 152 17.93 30.37 -19.82
C ALA A 152 19.34 29.78 -19.81
N LYS A 153 19.67 29.01 -18.76
CA LYS A 153 20.88 28.18 -18.70
C LYS A 153 20.55 26.76 -19.16
N SER A 154 21.37 26.20 -20.02
CA SER A 154 21.29 24.79 -20.42
C SER A 154 22.40 23.98 -19.73
N ILE A 155 22.04 22.83 -19.16
CA ILE A 155 23.02 21.85 -18.67
C ILE A 155 23.19 20.78 -19.74
N SER A 156 24.42 20.69 -20.26
CA SER A 156 24.80 19.69 -21.27
C SER A 156 24.77 18.27 -20.70
N LEU A 157 24.33 17.33 -21.54
CA LEU A 157 24.28 15.89 -21.30
C LEU A 157 25.58 15.27 -20.83
N ARG A 158 26.72 15.81 -21.29
CA ARG A 158 28.05 15.29 -20.95
C ARG A 158 28.48 15.63 -19.52
N SER A 159 27.71 16.45 -18.81
CA SER A 159 28.00 16.83 -17.44
C SER A 159 27.52 15.77 -16.45
N LYS A 160 28.37 15.41 -15.47
CA LYS A 160 27.95 14.60 -14.31
C LYS A 160 26.78 15.26 -13.56
N HIS A 161 26.65 16.59 -13.63
CA HIS A 161 25.57 17.33 -13.00
C HIS A 161 24.22 17.10 -13.69
N HIS A 162 24.21 16.93 -15.02
CA HIS A 162 23.00 16.63 -15.80
C HIS A 162 22.37 15.33 -15.32
N THR A 163 23.16 14.25 -15.32
CA THR A 163 22.73 12.92 -14.83
C THR A 163 22.11 12.99 -13.44
N ARG A 164 22.80 13.66 -12.49
CA ARG A 164 22.36 13.70 -11.09
C ARG A 164 21.07 14.48 -10.94
N LEU A 165 20.98 15.62 -11.64
CA LEU A 165 19.80 16.47 -11.59
C LEU A 165 18.61 15.81 -12.27
N PHE A 166 18.81 15.15 -13.41
CA PHE A 166 17.78 14.36 -14.09
C PHE A 166 17.20 13.31 -13.14
N HIS A 167 18.04 12.44 -12.60
CA HIS A 167 17.61 11.38 -11.68
C HIS A 167 16.92 11.95 -10.43
N PHE A 168 17.48 12.99 -9.82
CA PHE A 168 16.86 13.63 -8.65
C PHE A 168 15.45 14.15 -8.97
N LEU A 169 15.28 14.86 -10.10
CA LEU A 169 14.00 15.44 -10.47
C LEU A 169 12.97 14.38 -10.85
N THR A 170 13.36 13.36 -11.60
CA THR A 170 12.46 12.28 -12.01
C THR A 170 12.02 11.42 -10.83
N GLU A 171 12.93 11.05 -9.92
CA GLU A 171 12.57 10.31 -8.70
C GLU A 171 11.66 11.14 -7.78
N THR A 172 11.99 12.42 -7.57
CA THR A 172 11.15 13.31 -6.75
C THR A 172 9.76 13.47 -7.38
N PHE A 173 9.69 13.55 -8.70
CA PHE A 173 8.44 13.58 -9.45
C PHE A 173 7.62 12.31 -9.23
N LEU A 174 8.19 11.13 -9.50
CA LEU A 174 7.48 9.86 -9.32
C LEU A 174 6.97 9.68 -7.89
N ALA A 175 7.77 10.06 -6.89
CA ALA A 175 7.37 10.03 -5.49
C ALA A 175 6.17 10.95 -5.23
N SER A 176 6.16 12.18 -5.78
CA SER A 176 5.06 13.14 -5.63
C SER A 176 3.76 12.71 -6.34
N THR A 177 3.88 12.01 -7.47
CA THR A 177 2.74 11.52 -8.25
C THR A 177 2.19 10.19 -7.77
N THR A 178 2.84 9.53 -6.81
CA THR A 178 2.34 8.27 -6.24
C THR A 178 1.32 8.58 -5.14
N PRO A 179 0.09 8.03 -5.18
CA PRO A 179 -0.88 8.29 -4.10
C PRO A 179 -0.29 7.81 -2.77
N PRO A 180 -0.13 8.68 -1.77
CA PRO A 180 0.49 8.28 -0.50
C PRO A 180 -0.36 7.16 0.13
N HIS A 181 0.32 6.23 0.79
CA HIS A 181 -0.37 5.20 1.53
C HIS A 181 -1.03 5.77 2.79
N HIS A 182 -2.11 5.13 3.21
CA HIS A 182 -2.82 5.49 4.42
C HIS A 182 -1.89 5.29 5.64
N PRO A 183 -1.92 6.17 6.65
CA PRO A 183 -1.07 6.03 7.83
C PRO A 183 -1.20 4.67 8.51
N ASP A 184 -2.42 4.11 8.59
CA ASP A 184 -2.63 2.79 9.18
C ASP A 184 -1.95 1.68 8.38
N TYR A 185 -1.96 1.77 7.04
CA TYR A 185 -1.26 0.82 6.18
C TYR A 185 0.26 0.92 6.40
N ILE A 186 0.81 2.14 6.41
CA ILE A 186 2.24 2.36 6.66
C ILE A 186 2.64 1.82 8.03
N ALA A 187 1.86 2.10 9.07
CA ALA A 187 2.09 1.59 10.42
C ALA A 187 1.98 0.06 10.47
N ALA A 188 1.07 -0.54 9.71
CA ALA A 188 0.96 -1.99 9.61
C ALA A 188 2.21 -2.59 8.97
N GLU A 189 2.70 -2.02 7.85
CA GLU A 189 3.93 -2.43 7.14
C GLU A 189 5.20 -2.36 7.99
N GLN A 190 5.22 -1.54 9.03
CA GLN A 190 6.33 -1.48 10.00
C GLN A 190 6.30 -2.62 11.03
N ILE A 191 5.18 -3.33 11.17
CA ILE A 191 5.01 -4.43 12.11
C ILE A 191 5.17 -5.75 11.35
N THR A 192 6.07 -6.60 11.81
CA THR A 192 6.20 -7.97 11.29
C THR A 192 4.88 -8.71 11.41
N ASP A 193 4.49 -9.45 10.36
CA ASP A 193 3.26 -10.25 10.40
C ASP A 193 3.47 -11.53 11.21
N TYR A 194 2.89 -11.58 12.41
CA TYR A 194 2.90 -12.74 13.30
C TYR A 194 1.64 -13.61 13.16
N CYS A 195 0.76 -13.31 12.21
CA CYS A 195 -0.47 -14.06 12.01
C CYS A 195 -0.20 -15.34 11.19
N PRO A 196 -0.70 -16.52 11.61
CA PRO A 196 -0.66 -17.72 10.78
C PRO A 196 -1.42 -17.53 9.45
N SER A 197 -1.09 -18.34 8.43
CA SER A 197 -1.87 -18.35 7.20
C SER A 197 -3.30 -18.85 7.44
N ILE A 198 -4.24 -18.51 6.56
CA ILE A 198 -5.61 -19.01 6.64
C ILE A 198 -5.63 -20.52 6.42
N ILE A 199 -6.31 -21.27 7.29
CA ILE A 199 -6.56 -22.70 7.05
C ILE A 199 -7.51 -22.84 5.85
N ASP A 200 -7.24 -23.76 4.92
CA ASP A 200 -8.05 -23.99 3.71
C ASP A 200 -8.54 -22.70 3.02
N PRO A 201 -7.64 -21.92 2.39
CA PRO A 201 -7.96 -20.61 1.82
C PRO A 201 -9.13 -20.64 0.83
N THR A 202 -9.28 -21.73 0.08
CA THR A 202 -10.34 -21.91 -0.94
C THR A 202 -11.75 -21.97 -0.35
N THR A 203 -11.90 -22.46 0.88
CA THR A 203 -13.22 -22.60 1.55
C THR A 203 -13.42 -21.57 2.65
N ALA A 204 -12.41 -20.77 2.98
CA ALA A 204 -12.42 -19.85 4.12
C ALA A 204 -13.58 -18.85 4.09
N PHE A 205 -13.94 -18.32 2.90
CA PHE A 205 -15.07 -17.42 2.75
C PHE A 205 -16.40 -18.12 3.08
N SER A 206 -16.66 -19.28 2.47
CA SER A 206 -17.87 -20.07 2.73
C SER A 206 -17.99 -20.50 4.20
N ARG A 207 -16.86 -20.82 4.85
CA ARG A 207 -16.84 -21.18 6.28
C ARG A 207 -17.25 -20.00 7.17
N LEU A 208 -16.87 -18.77 6.82
CA LEU A 208 -17.33 -17.56 7.52
C LEU A 208 -18.83 -17.34 7.29
N GLU A 209 -19.30 -17.39 6.05
CA GLU A 209 -20.72 -17.17 5.72
C GLU A 209 -21.65 -18.21 6.35
N SER A 210 -21.23 -19.48 6.39
CA SER A 210 -22.03 -20.56 7.00
C SER A 210 -22.15 -20.46 8.52
N ASN A 211 -21.43 -19.55 9.17
CA ASN A 211 -21.46 -19.42 10.61
C ASN A 211 -22.68 -18.61 11.08
N GLU A 212 -23.69 -19.31 11.60
CA GLU A 212 -24.93 -18.72 12.10
C GLU A 212 -24.69 -17.59 13.12
N THR A 213 -23.73 -17.73 14.03
CA THR A 213 -23.45 -16.72 15.05
C THR A 213 -22.93 -15.42 14.46
N LEU A 214 -22.12 -15.48 13.40
CA LEU A 214 -21.69 -14.28 12.67
C LEU A 214 -22.86 -13.68 11.88
N TYR A 215 -23.63 -14.51 11.19
CA TYR A 215 -24.78 -14.12 10.36
C TYR A 215 -25.92 -13.46 11.17
N PHE A 216 -26.29 -14.03 12.32
CA PHE A 216 -27.33 -13.47 13.20
C PHE A 216 -26.84 -12.22 13.93
N ALA A 217 -25.54 -12.09 14.17
CA ALA A 217 -24.98 -10.88 14.76
C ALA A 217 -24.88 -9.70 13.77
N THR A 218 -25.02 -9.94 12.46
CA THR A 218 -25.22 -8.90 11.43
C THR A 218 -26.69 -8.65 11.10
N SER A 219 -27.57 -9.63 11.36
CA SER A 219 -29.03 -9.51 11.16
C SER A 219 -29.65 -8.43 12.06
N GLY A 220 -29.78 -7.20 11.53
CA GLY A 220 -30.35 -6.04 12.23
C GLY A 220 -29.35 -4.91 12.55
N ILE A 221 -28.07 -5.08 12.22
CA ILE A 221 -27.05 -4.02 12.29
C ILE A 221 -26.83 -3.48 10.87
N SER A 222 -26.73 -2.16 10.71
CA SER A 222 -26.57 -1.49 9.41
C SER A 222 -25.56 -2.20 8.51
N GLU A 223 -25.90 -2.25 7.21
CA GLU A 223 -25.20 -2.95 6.13
C GLU A 223 -23.66 -2.95 6.27
N PRO A 224 -22.98 -4.04 5.86
CA PRO A 224 -21.53 -4.09 5.81
C PRO A 224 -20.93 -2.89 5.09
N LEU A 225 -19.73 -2.48 5.49
CA LEU A 225 -19.03 -1.40 4.81
C LEU A 225 -18.68 -1.83 3.38
N ASP A 226 -19.05 -1.03 2.38
CA ASP A 226 -18.64 -1.28 1.00
C ASP A 226 -17.14 -1.02 0.83
N LEU A 227 -16.38 -2.11 0.65
CA LEU A 227 -14.94 -2.11 0.42
C LEU A 227 -14.58 -2.27 -1.06
N SER A 228 -15.56 -2.26 -1.98
CA SER A 228 -15.30 -2.39 -3.43
C SER A 228 -14.38 -1.30 -3.97
N LYS A 229 -14.43 -0.12 -3.34
CA LYS A 229 -13.56 1.01 -3.65
C LYS A 229 -12.37 1.09 -2.71
N ASP A 230 -12.15 0.19 -1.76
CA ASP A 230 -10.97 0.30 -0.88
C ASP A 230 -9.68 -0.08 -1.64
N ARG A 231 -8.66 0.76 -1.54
CA ARG A 231 -7.37 0.59 -2.23
C ARG A 231 -6.65 -0.68 -1.79
N TYR A 232 -6.81 -1.10 -0.54
CA TYR A 232 -6.06 -2.20 0.07
C TYR A 232 -6.84 -3.53 0.06
N THR A 233 -8.02 -3.59 -0.57
CA THR A 233 -8.85 -4.80 -0.64
C THR A 233 -8.11 -6.01 -1.20
N HIS A 234 -7.20 -5.80 -2.15
CA HIS A 234 -6.39 -6.86 -2.77
C HIS A 234 -5.23 -7.35 -1.87
N ILE A 235 -4.92 -6.65 -0.79
CA ILE A 235 -3.87 -7.03 0.17
C ILE A 235 -4.41 -8.06 1.16
N LEU A 236 -5.71 -8.03 1.41
CA LEU A 236 -6.39 -8.97 2.29
C LEU A 236 -6.94 -10.16 1.48
N HIS A 237 -6.95 -11.33 2.11
CA HIS A 237 -7.67 -12.47 1.55
C HIS A 237 -9.18 -12.15 1.48
N PRO A 238 -9.95 -12.62 0.48
CA PRO A 238 -11.38 -12.31 0.35
C PRO A 238 -12.20 -12.56 1.63
N ALA A 239 -11.88 -13.64 2.36
CA ALA A 239 -12.49 -13.96 3.65
C ALA A 239 -12.19 -12.90 4.74
N GLU A 240 -10.96 -12.36 4.76
CA GLU A 240 -10.58 -11.28 5.67
C GLU A 240 -11.21 -9.94 5.27
N SER A 241 -11.29 -9.65 3.97
CA SER A 241 -11.99 -8.46 3.46
C SER A 241 -13.48 -8.48 3.84
N SER A 242 -14.13 -9.64 3.75
CA SER A 242 -15.52 -9.81 4.21
C SER A 242 -15.65 -9.54 5.71
N LEU A 243 -14.75 -10.11 6.52
CA LEU A 243 -14.74 -9.88 7.96
C LEU A 243 -14.49 -8.40 8.32
N ALA A 244 -13.61 -7.72 7.59
CA ALA A 244 -13.36 -6.28 7.75
C ALA A 244 -14.61 -5.44 7.41
N ALA A 245 -15.32 -5.79 6.33
CA ALA A 245 -16.57 -5.14 5.93
C ALA A 245 -17.66 -5.28 7.00
N ASP A 246 -17.87 -6.49 7.52
CA ASP A 246 -18.85 -6.78 8.59
C ASP A 246 -18.53 -6.05 9.90
N LEU A 247 -17.24 -5.85 10.15
CA LEU A 247 -16.76 -5.10 11.30
C LEU A 247 -16.71 -3.60 11.07
N LYS A 248 -17.03 -3.11 9.86
CA LYS A 248 -16.97 -1.68 9.47
C LYS A 248 -15.58 -1.08 9.64
N LEU A 249 -14.60 -1.74 9.03
CA LEU A 249 -13.21 -1.30 9.00
C LEU A 249 -12.76 -1.17 7.56
N ALA A 250 -12.05 -0.08 7.24
CA ALA A 250 -11.23 -0.03 6.04
C ALA A 250 -10.16 -1.13 6.09
N CYS A 251 -9.71 -1.61 4.93
CA CYS A 251 -8.76 -2.71 4.83
C CYS A 251 -7.43 -2.37 5.52
N SER A 252 -6.96 -1.12 5.41
CA SER A 252 -5.76 -0.62 6.08
C SER A 252 -5.86 -0.68 7.61
N ALA A 253 -7.03 -0.31 8.17
CA ALA A 253 -7.28 -0.36 9.61
C ALA A 253 -7.40 -1.80 10.13
N TYR A 254 -8.04 -2.70 9.38
CA TYR A 254 -8.09 -4.12 9.72
C TYR A 254 -6.68 -4.74 9.73
N LEU A 255 -5.86 -4.43 8.72
CA LEU A 255 -4.49 -4.93 8.62
C LEU A 255 -3.64 -4.49 9.82
N LEU A 256 -3.71 -3.20 10.19
CA LEU A 256 -3.01 -2.67 11.36
C LEU A 256 -3.44 -3.37 12.65
N LEU A 257 -4.75 -3.54 12.84
CA LEU A 257 -5.31 -4.24 14.00
C LEU A 257 -4.80 -5.68 14.07
N LYS A 258 -4.90 -6.42 12.97
CA LYS A 258 -4.42 -7.81 12.87
C LYS A 258 -2.95 -7.89 13.30
N ARG A 259 -2.08 -7.07 12.70
CA ARG A 259 -0.64 -7.12 13.01
C ARG A 259 -0.32 -6.73 14.45
N LYS A 260 -0.99 -5.71 15.01
CA LYS A 260 -0.83 -5.34 16.43
C LYS A 260 -1.26 -6.46 17.38
N PHE A 261 -2.42 -7.07 17.12
CA PHE A 261 -2.94 -8.16 17.93
C PHE A 261 -1.99 -9.36 17.92
N PHE A 262 -1.61 -9.84 16.74
CA PHE A 262 -0.77 -11.04 16.63
C PHE A 262 0.65 -10.79 17.12
N GLN A 263 1.18 -9.56 17.01
CA GLN A 263 2.43 -9.18 17.66
C GLN A 263 2.34 -9.27 19.19
N ALA A 264 1.28 -8.71 19.78
CA ALA A 264 1.08 -8.77 21.24
C ALA A 264 0.87 -10.21 21.72
N PHE A 265 0.06 -10.98 20.99
CA PHE A 265 -0.19 -12.38 21.27
C PHE A 265 1.09 -13.22 21.20
N TRP A 266 1.91 -13.03 20.17
CA TRP A 266 3.20 -13.73 20.05
C TRP A 266 4.17 -13.41 21.19
N LYS A 267 4.28 -12.12 21.58
CA LYS A 267 5.13 -11.70 22.70
C LYS A 267 4.75 -12.39 24.01
N GLU A 268 3.46 -12.48 24.29
CA GLU A 268 2.94 -13.17 25.47
C GLU A 268 3.17 -14.69 25.40
N CYS A 269 2.93 -15.30 24.25
CA CYS A 269 3.21 -16.72 24.04
C CYS A 269 4.68 -17.05 24.35
N ILE A 270 5.62 -16.21 23.92
CA ILE A 270 7.05 -16.37 24.22
C ILE A 270 7.33 -16.17 25.71
N ALA A 271 6.77 -15.14 26.33
CA ALA A 271 6.94 -14.89 27.76
C ALA A 271 6.47 -16.07 28.62
N HIS A 272 5.47 -16.81 28.15
CA HIS A 272 4.91 -17.97 28.85
C HIS A 272 5.35 -19.33 28.29
N LYS A 273 6.35 -19.39 27.38
CA LYS A 273 6.79 -20.62 26.68
C LYS A 273 7.05 -21.81 27.60
N GLY A 274 7.56 -21.58 28.82
CA GLY A 274 7.82 -22.64 29.82
C GLY A 274 6.57 -23.21 30.52
N ARG A 275 5.41 -22.53 30.42
CA ARG A 275 4.13 -22.99 30.98
C ARG A 275 3.23 -23.60 29.91
N ILE A 276 3.62 -23.52 28.64
CA ILE A 276 2.82 -23.93 27.50
C ILE A 276 3.19 -25.37 27.11
N GLY A 277 2.29 -26.31 27.41
CA GLY A 277 2.40 -27.73 27.07
C GLY A 277 2.97 -28.62 28.16
N GLY A 278 3.08 -28.12 29.41
CA GLY A 278 3.65 -28.87 30.54
C GLY A 278 2.77 -29.99 31.08
N ASP A 279 1.45 -29.87 30.97
CA ASP A 279 0.48 -30.89 31.40
C ASP A 279 -0.84 -30.62 30.68
N GLY A 280 -1.05 -31.15 29.47
CA GLY A 280 -2.34 -31.33 28.74
C GLY A 280 -3.42 -30.23 28.67
N ASN A 281 -3.27 -29.10 29.37
CA ASN A 281 -4.36 -28.25 29.84
C ASN A 281 -3.96 -26.75 29.90
N SER A 282 -2.69 -26.43 29.64
CA SER A 282 -2.20 -25.05 29.60
C SER A 282 -2.55 -24.40 28.25
N ARG A 283 -3.77 -23.91 28.11
CA ARG A 283 -4.18 -23.05 26.99
C ARG A 283 -3.44 -21.71 27.09
N VAL A 284 -2.97 -21.20 25.95
CA VAL A 284 -2.13 -19.97 25.93
C VAL A 284 -2.97 -18.72 26.19
N ARG A 285 -4.18 -18.67 25.62
CA ARG A 285 -5.24 -17.70 25.92
C ARG A 285 -6.60 -18.32 25.61
N THR A 286 -7.63 -17.91 26.36
CA THR A 286 -9.01 -18.23 26.03
C THR A 286 -9.56 -17.22 25.01
N GLU A 287 -10.61 -17.59 24.27
CA GLU A 287 -11.34 -16.65 23.40
C GLU A 287 -11.74 -15.37 24.16
N HIS A 288 -12.16 -15.52 25.42
CA HIS A 288 -12.48 -14.40 26.29
C HIS A 288 -11.28 -13.47 26.54
N ALA A 289 -10.07 -14.00 26.74
CA ALA A 289 -8.87 -13.17 26.91
C ALA A 289 -8.54 -12.37 25.63
N HIS A 290 -8.77 -12.96 24.45
CA HIS A 290 -8.65 -12.24 23.18
C HIS A 290 -9.70 -11.13 23.03
N GLU A 291 -10.95 -11.40 23.43
CA GLU A 291 -12.02 -10.39 23.47
C GLU A 291 -11.65 -9.22 24.38
N VAL A 292 -11.18 -9.50 25.60
CA VAL A 292 -10.79 -8.48 26.60
C VAL A 292 -9.67 -7.60 26.06
N TRP A 293 -8.63 -8.20 25.47
CA TRP A 293 -7.53 -7.43 24.86
C TRP A 293 -8.04 -6.45 23.80
N LEU A 294 -8.96 -6.88 22.92
CA LEU A 294 -9.55 -6.02 21.89
C LEU A 294 -10.40 -4.88 22.49
N VAL A 295 -11.14 -5.16 23.56
CA VAL A 295 -11.93 -4.14 24.26
C VAL A 295 -11.02 -3.11 24.95
N GLU A 296 -9.93 -3.56 25.58
CA GLU A 296 -9.02 -2.70 26.32
C GLU A 296 -8.14 -1.84 25.41
N GLU A 297 -7.52 -2.44 24.39
CA GLU A 297 -6.58 -1.75 23.49
C GLU A 297 -7.31 -0.92 22.43
N MET A 298 -8.37 -1.46 21.83
CA MET A 298 -9.08 -0.80 20.72
C MET A 298 -10.31 0.00 21.18
N LYS A 299 -10.66 -0.06 22.48
CA LYS A 299 -11.87 0.58 23.05
C LYS A 299 -13.15 0.16 22.32
N TRP A 300 -13.19 -1.08 21.83
CA TRP A 300 -14.33 -1.62 21.10
C TRP A 300 -15.44 -2.10 22.03
N LYS A 301 -16.67 -2.15 21.49
CA LYS A 301 -17.77 -2.87 22.13
C LYS A 301 -17.46 -4.37 22.14
N VAL A 302 -17.80 -5.04 23.25
CA VAL A 302 -17.58 -6.49 23.45
C VAL A 302 -18.12 -7.32 22.29
N GLY A 303 -19.34 -7.02 21.81
CA GLY A 303 -19.93 -7.75 20.67
C GLY A 303 -19.13 -7.61 19.36
N ARG A 304 -18.47 -6.48 19.12
CA ARG A 304 -17.59 -6.30 17.94
C ARG A 304 -16.29 -7.11 18.11
N ALA A 305 -15.70 -7.10 19.30
CA ALA A 305 -14.51 -7.88 19.62
C ALA A 305 -14.78 -9.40 19.48
N ARG A 306 -15.89 -9.89 20.05
CA ARG A 306 -16.31 -11.29 19.94
C ARG A 306 -16.45 -11.77 18.50
N ARG A 307 -17.07 -10.96 17.63
CA ARG A 307 -17.21 -11.29 16.20
C ARG A 307 -15.85 -11.43 15.50
N LEU A 308 -14.91 -10.52 15.79
CA LEU A 308 -13.56 -10.61 15.22
C LEU A 308 -12.82 -11.87 15.70
N VAL A 309 -12.86 -12.16 17.01
CA VAL A 309 -12.23 -13.38 17.57
C VAL A 309 -12.84 -14.64 16.97
N LEU A 310 -14.16 -14.70 16.85
CA LEU A 310 -14.86 -15.81 16.21
C LEU A 310 -14.46 -15.98 14.74
N GLY A 311 -14.39 -14.87 13.98
CA GLY A 311 -13.92 -14.88 12.59
C GLY A 311 -12.49 -15.39 12.47
N TRP A 312 -11.57 -14.88 13.29
CA TRP A 312 -10.17 -15.35 13.32
C TRP A 312 -10.04 -16.82 13.71
N ARG A 313 -10.90 -17.32 14.60
CA ARG A 313 -10.97 -18.75 14.92
C ARG A 313 -11.40 -19.58 13.73
N ILE A 314 -12.45 -19.16 13.02
CA ILE A 314 -12.93 -19.86 11.80
C ILE A 314 -11.83 -19.88 10.73
N LEU A 315 -11.09 -18.77 10.57
CA LEU A 315 -9.94 -18.69 9.66
C LEU A 315 -8.72 -19.50 10.13
N GLY A 316 -8.76 -20.07 11.34
CA GLY A 316 -7.69 -20.90 11.90
C GLY A 316 -6.51 -20.11 12.45
N PHE A 317 -6.62 -18.79 12.62
CA PHE A 317 -5.53 -17.96 13.14
C PHE A 317 -5.28 -18.18 14.65
N LEU A 318 -6.30 -18.60 15.38
CA LEU A 318 -6.27 -18.84 16.83
C LEU A 318 -6.24 -20.34 17.19
N GLU A 319 -5.92 -21.21 16.23
CA GLU A 319 -5.89 -22.65 16.47
C GLU A 319 -4.58 -23.09 17.14
N GLU A 320 -4.67 -23.56 18.39
CA GLU A 320 -3.51 -23.93 19.21
C GLU A 320 -2.59 -24.94 18.54
N ARG A 321 -3.16 -25.91 17.82
CA ARG A 321 -2.39 -26.94 17.10
C ARG A 321 -1.46 -26.36 16.02
N ARG A 322 -1.77 -25.18 15.50
CA ARG A 322 -1.01 -24.53 14.43
C ARG A 322 0.07 -23.60 14.97
N PHE A 323 -0.29 -22.75 15.93
CA PHE A 323 0.66 -21.75 16.42
C PHE A 323 1.63 -22.30 17.49
N LEU A 324 1.29 -23.38 18.21
CA LEU A 324 2.19 -23.99 19.21
C LEU A 324 3.46 -24.62 18.59
N PRO A 325 3.37 -25.44 17.53
CA PRO A 325 4.57 -25.92 16.82
C PRO A 325 5.38 -24.76 16.23
N TRP A 326 4.70 -23.78 15.62
CA TRP A 326 5.34 -22.59 15.08
C TRP A 326 6.13 -21.80 16.15
N LEU A 327 5.58 -21.60 17.36
CA LEU A 327 6.28 -20.99 18.50
C LEU A 327 7.46 -21.83 19.02
N ARG A 328 7.33 -23.17 18.99
CA ARG A 328 8.42 -24.09 19.36
C ARG A 328 9.58 -23.97 18.37
N GLU A 329 9.29 -23.82 17.09
CA GLU A 329 10.28 -23.68 15.99
C GLU A 329 10.87 -22.26 15.83
N GLY A 330 10.53 -21.31 16.71
CA GLY A 330 11.12 -19.97 16.70
C GLY A 330 10.26 -18.90 16.00
N GLY A 331 9.05 -19.26 15.54
CA GLY A 331 7.95 -18.31 15.34
C GLY A 331 8.12 -17.28 14.23
N MET A 332 8.86 -17.57 13.17
CA MET A 332 9.12 -16.58 12.11
C MET A 332 8.62 -16.95 10.71
N LEU A 333 8.44 -18.23 10.37
CA LEU A 333 7.92 -18.66 9.07
C LEU A 333 7.15 -19.98 9.25
N GLU A 334 5.88 -20.06 8.83
CA GLU A 334 5.25 -21.36 8.64
C GLU A 334 6.06 -22.11 7.57
N LYS A 335 6.57 -23.30 7.90
CA LYS A 335 7.15 -24.19 6.89
C LYS A 335 6.03 -24.61 5.95
N VAL A 336 5.99 -24.02 4.76
CA VAL A 336 5.12 -24.48 3.68
C VAL A 336 5.52 -25.91 3.34
N GLY A 337 4.71 -26.89 3.73
CA GLY A 337 4.86 -28.29 3.32
C GLY A 337 4.97 -29.31 4.45
N ARG A 338 3.83 -29.68 5.02
CA ARG A 338 3.54 -31.10 5.29
C ARG A 338 2.17 -31.39 4.70
N ARG A 339 2.17 -31.94 3.48
CA ARG A 339 1.04 -32.73 3.01
C ARG A 339 0.88 -33.88 3.98
N GLU A 340 -0.36 -34.13 4.36
CA GLU A 340 -0.80 -35.36 5.01
C GLU A 340 -0.34 -36.53 4.13
N THR A 341 0.68 -37.27 4.57
CA THR A 341 0.93 -38.61 4.04
C THR A 341 -0.01 -39.55 4.77
N GLU A 342 -1.08 -39.91 4.07
CA GLU A 342 -1.66 -41.25 3.97
C GLU A 342 -0.89 -42.29 4.81
N GLU A 343 -1.46 -42.68 5.96
CA GLU A 343 -1.18 -44.00 6.54
C GLU A 343 -2.12 -44.98 5.83
N ASP A 344 -1.71 -45.37 4.63
CA ASP A 344 -2.24 -46.52 3.92
C ASP A 344 -1.82 -47.81 4.63
N ASP A 345 -2.80 -48.71 4.70
CA ASP A 345 -2.72 -50.08 5.15
C ASP A 345 -1.44 -50.81 4.72
N VAL A 346 -0.74 -51.42 5.69
CA VAL A 346 0.13 -52.57 5.41
C VAL A 346 -0.43 -53.78 6.13
N VAL A 347 -1.27 -54.50 5.38
CA VAL A 347 -1.64 -55.90 5.58
C VAL A 347 -0.35 -56.74 5.56
N VAL A 348 -0.09 -57.50 6.63
CA VAL A 348 0.96 -58.53 6.66
C VAL A 348 0.30 -59.91 6.68
N ILE A 349 0.36 -60.58 5.54
CA ILE A 349 0.11 -62.02 5.26
C ILE A 349 1.14 -62.34 4.16
N ASP A 350 1.92 -63.41 4.08
CA ASP A 350 2.29 -64.63 4.82
C ASP A 350 3.79 -64.84 4.43
N GLU A 351 4.62 -65.80 4.82
CA GLU A 351 4.44 -67.24 4.71
C GLU A 351 5.73 -67.94 5.22
N GLN A 352 5.57 -69.11 5.82
CA GLN A 352 6.65 -70.01 6.20
C GLN A 352 7.39 -70.55 4.97
N THR A 353 8.68 -70.84 5.09
CA THR A 353 9.23 -72.17 4.77
C THR A 353 10.67 -72.36 5.27
N SER A 354 10.91 -73.60 5.66
CA SER A 354 12.06 -74.16 6.36
C SER A 354 13.22 -74.62 5.48
N SER A 355 14.34 -74.92 6.15
CA SER A 355 15.47 -75.83 5.80
C SER A 355 16.76 -75.12 5.35
N GLY A 356 17.96 -75.45 5.83
CA GLY A 356 18.36 -76.44 6.82
C GLY A 356 19.89 -76.48 7.03
N ARG A 357 20.29 -77.13 8.13
CA ARG A 357 21.58 -77.81 8.45
C ARG A 357 22.91 -77.02 8.48
N GLY A 358 23.56 -77.10 9.65
CA GLY A 358 24.86 -77.77 9.72
C GLY A 358 26.00 -77.15 10.55
N GLY A 359 25.98 -77.33 11.88
CA GLY A 359 27.08 -77.90 12.67
C GLY A 359 28.45 -77.20 12.84
N ARG A 360 28.80 -76.88 14.10
CA ARG A 360 29.99 -77.31 14.89
C ARG A 360 30.27 -76.27 15.99
N ARG A 361 30.05 -76.58 17.27
CA ARG A 361 30.90 -77.28 18.27
C ARG A 361 31.97 -76.37 18.92
N SER A 362 31.94 -76.37 20.26
CA SER A 362 32.95 -75.94 21.25
C SER A 362 33.30 -74.44 21.29
N GLY A 363 33.42 -73.79 22.43
CA GLY A 363 33.39 -74.25 23.80
C GLY A 363 34.11 -73.25 24.71
N ARG A 364 33.50 -73.01 25.89
CA ARG A 364 34.13 -72.86 27.20
C ARG A 364 35.04 -71.66 27.53
N ARG A 365 34.73 -71.16 28.75
CA ARG A 365 35.53 -70.41 29.75
C ARG A 365 35.52 -68.88 29.57
N GLY A 366 35.24 -68.10 30.61
CA GLY A 366 35.03 -68.41 32.04
C GLY A 366 34.32 -67.28 32.75
#